data_AF-B9BQY7-F1
#
_entry.id   AF-B9BQY7-F1
#
_cell.length_a   1.000
_cell.length_b   1.000
_cell.length_c   1.000
_cell.angle_alpha   90.00
_cell.angle_beta   90.00
_cell.angle_gamma   90.00
#
_symmetry.space_group_name_H-M   'P 1'
#
loop_
_entity.id
_entity.type
_entity.pdbx_description
1 polymer ?
#
loop_
_entity_poly.entity_id
_entity_poly.type
_entity_poly.pdbx_seq_one_letter_code
_entity_poly.pdbx_strand_id
1 'polypeptide(L)' 'MPYQSDVTQFLNQLKQQKPTLEEEQRKGRALLWDKQPIDLDERAEQQQSRVKQTPYVYYQNF' A
#
# COMPACT_ATOMS: atom_id res chain seq x y z
N MET A 1 -32.29 12.98 22.18
CA MET A 1 -31.58 12.46 21.00
C MET A 1 -30.12 12.25 21.38
N PRO A 2 -29.49 11.12 21.03
CA PRO A 2 -28.06 10.95 21.27
C PRO A 2 -27.27 11.99 20.45
N TYR A 3 -26.26 12.60 21.06
CA TYR A 3 -25.35 13.51 20.35
C TYR A 3 -24.57 12.72 19.29
N GLN A 4 -24.48 13.29 18.09
CA GLN A 4 -23.64 12.77 17.00
C GLN A 4 -22.67 13.88 16.59
N SER A 5 -21.38 13.55 16.51
CA SER A 5 -20.36 14.51 16.10
C SER A 5 -20.56 15.01 14.67
N ASP A 6 -20.15 16.25 14.43
CA ASP A 6 -20.25 16.89 13.12
C ASP A 6 -19.57 16.06 12.02
N VAL A 7 -18.43 15.44 12.34
CA VAL A 7 -17.71 14.52 11.44
C VAL A 7 -18.58 13.34 11.06
N THR A 8 -19.29 12.74 12.01
CA THR A 8 -20.14 11.58 11.73
C THR A 8 -21.35 11.99 10.88
N GLN A 9 -21.93 13.17 11.14
CA GLN A 9 -23.03 13.69 10.32
C GLN A 9 -22.57 13.94 8.88
N PHE A 10 -21.40 14.56 8.70
CA PHE A 10 -20.78 14.78 7.40
C PHE A 10 -20.54 13.46 6.65
N LEU A 11 -19.94 12.46 7.30
CA LEU A 11 -19.67 11.15 6.67
C LEU A 11 -20.96 10.45 6.24
N ASN A 12 -22.02 10.53 7.05
CA ASN A 12 -23.32 9.96 6.69
C ASN A 12 -23.90 10.66 5.45
N GLN A 13 -23.87 11.99 5.42
CA GLN A 13 -24.39 12.77 4.29
C GLN A 13 -23.58 12.52 3.02
N LEU A 14 -22.25 12.42 3.12
CA LEU A 14 -21.36 12.08 2.00
C LEU A 14 -21.70 10.71 1.41
N LYS A 15 -21.90 9.69 2.25
CA LYS A 15 -22.24 8.33 1.78
C LYS A 15 -23.64 8.28 1.14
N GLN A 16 -24.59 9.06 1.64
CA GLN A 16 -25.91 9.19 1.01
C GLN A 16 -25.83 9.85 -0.37
N GLN A 17 -25.05 10.92 -0.50
CA GLN A 17 -24.85 11.62 -1.78
C GLN A 17 -24.04 10.79 -2.79
N LYS A 18 -23.16 9.90 -2.31
CA LYS A 18 -22.26 9.08 -3.13
C LYS A 18 -22.34 7.60 -2.74
N PRO A 19 -23.39 6.87 -3.17
CA PRO A 19 -23.55 5.46 -2.83
C PRO A 19 -22.43 4.55 -3.39
N THR A 20 -21.72 4.96 -4.46
CA THR A 20 -20.59 4.22 -5.05
C THR A 20 -19.27 4.38 -4.29
N LEU A 21 -19.19 5.33 -3.34
CA LEU A 21 -17.95 5.72 -2.69
C LEU A 21 -17.23 4.56 -2.00
N GLU A 22 -17.97 3.65 -1.34
CA GLU A 22 -17.39 2.48 -0.66
C GLU A 22 -16.76 1.48 -1.63
N GLU A 23 -17.33 1.34 -2.83
CA GLU A 23 -16.78 0.48 -3.88
C GLU A 23 -15.52 1.11 -4.49
N GLU A 24 -15.56 2.41 -4.77
CA GLU A 24 -14.41 3.17 -5.25
C GLU A 24 -13.25 3.14 -4.26
N GLN A 25 -13.52 3.30 -2.96
CA GLN A 25 -12.50 3.16 -1.91
C GLN A 25 -11.91 1.75 -1.86
N ARG A 26 -12.74 0.71 -2.00
CA ARG A 26 -12.25 -0.68 -2.08
C ARG A 26 -11.35 -0.89 -3.29
N LYS A 27 -11.77 -0.42 -4.48
CA LYS A 27 -10.96 -0.47 -5.70
C LYS A 27 -9.64 0.29 -5.53
N GLY A 28 -9.69 1.52 -5.01
CA GLY A 28 -8.50 2.33 -4.74
C GLY A 28 -7.53 1.67 -3.76
N ARG A 29 -8.05 1.03 -2.70
CA ARG A 29 -7.22 0.23 -1.79
C ARG A 29 -6.65 -1.03 -2.44
N ALA A 30 -7.32 -1.62 -3.42
CA ALA A 30 -6.78 -2.80 -4.12
C ALA A 30 -5.62 -2.45 -5.08
N LEU A 31 -5.63 -1.24 -5.67
CA LEU A 31 -4.66 -0.83 -6.70
C LEU A 31 -3.18 -1.00 -6.30
N LEU A 32 -2.83 -0.68 -5.06
CA LEU A 32 -1.42 -0.70 -4.61
C LEU A 32 -0.97 -2.06 -4.05
N TRP A 33 -1.94 -2.94 -3.78
CA TRP A 33 -1.70 -4.21 -3.08
C TRP A 33 -1.82 -5.43 -4.00
N ASP A 34 -2.34 -5.26 -5.21
CA ASP A 34 -2.29 -6.28 -6.26
C ASP A 34 -0.85 -6.41 -6.79
N LYS A 35 -0.04 -7.18 -6.06
CA LYS A 35 1.30 -7.57 -6.50
C LYS A 35 1.13 -8.75 -7.45
N GLN A 36 1.71 -8.63 -8.64
CA GLN A 36 1.81 -9.78 -9.53
C GLN A 36 2.52 -10.94 -8.80
N PRO A 37 2.14 -12.20 -9.08
CA PRO A 37 2.89 -13.35 -8.59
C PRO A 37 4.37 -13.17 -8.89
N ILE A 38 5.20 -13.41 -7.88
CA ILE A 38 6.65 -13.37 -8.03
C ILE A 38 7.07 -14.72 -8.63
N ASP A 39 7.85 -14.69 -9.71
CA ASP A 39 8.52 -15.88 -10.21
C ASP A 39 9.55 -16.34 -9.16
N LEU A 40 9.37 -17.55 -8.64
CA LEU A 40 10.20 -18.07 -7.55
C LEU A 40 11.61 -18.42 -8.03
N ASP A 41 11.75 -18.82 -9.29
CA ASP A 41 13.04 -19.17 -9.88
C ASP A 41 13.84 -17.88 -10.11
N GLU A 42 13.21 -16.86 -10.71
CA GLU A 42 13.84 -15.53 -10.86
C GLU A 42 14.25 -14.94 -9.50
N ARG A 43 13.38 -15.05 -8.50
CA ARG A 43 13.66 -14.56 -7.14
C ARG A 43 14.85 -15.30 -6.51
N ALA A 44 15.01 -16.60 -6.79
CA ALA A 44 16.14 -17.37 -6.30
C ALA A 44 17.44 -16.94 -6.99
N GLU A 45 17.43 -16.75 -8.31
CA GLU A 45 18.58 -16.27 -9.09
C GLU A 45 19.01 -14.85 -8.67
N GLN A 46 18.06 -13.94 -8.44
CA GLN A 46 18.35 -12.60 -7.93
C GLN A 46 18.99 -12.62 -6.54
N GLN A 47 18.57 -13.54 -5.68
CA GLN A 47 19.18 -13.70 -4.36
C GLN A 47 20.60 -14.25 -4.45
N GLN A 48 20.84 -15.22 -5.33
CA GLN A 48 22.16 -15.82 -5.55
C GLN A 48 23.15 -14.84 -6.18
N SER A 49 22.69 -13.97 -7.08
CA SER A 49 23.53 -12.97 -7.77
C SER A 49 23.82 -11.71 -6.93
N ARG A 50 23.22 -11.58 -5.74
CA ARG A 50 23.32 -10.36 -4.92
C ARG A 50 24.75 -10.13 -4.41
N VAL A 51 25.35 -9.00 -4.80
CA VAL A 51 26.63 -8.53 -4.24
C VAL A 51 26.39 -7.83 -2.89
N LYS A 52 27.13 -8.23 -1.86
CA LYS A 52 27.03 -7.61 -0.53
C LYS A 52 27.58 -6.18 -0.56
N GLN A 53 26.70 -5.19 -0.35
CA GLN A 53 27.13 -3.80 -0.15
C GLN A 53 27.76 -3.61 1.23
N THR A 54 28.78 -2.75 1.29
CA THR A 54 29.40 -2.34 2.56
C THR A 54 28.43 -1.46 3.37
N PRO A 55 28.50 -1.46 4.72
CA PRO A 55 27.64 -0.61 5.55
C PRO A 55 27.80 0.88 5.28
N TYR A 56 28.96 1.30 4.78
CA TYR A 56 29.25 2.68 4.43
C TYR A 56 29.89 2.73 3.04
N VAL A 57 29.10 3.14 2.05
CA VAL A 57 29.46 3.13 0.62
C VAL A 57 30.66 4.03 0.32
N TYR A 58 30.91 5.04 1.15
CA TYR A 58 32.01 6.00 0.98
C TYR A 58 33.27 5.66 1.77
N TYR A 59 33.27 4.56 2.52
CA TYR A 59 34.44 4.14 3.28
C TYR A 59 35.16 3.12 2.42
N GLN A 60 36.22 3.57 1.77
CA GLN A 60 37.11 2.66 1.06
C GLN A 60 37.91 1.90 2.11
N ASN A 61 37.59 0.61 2.25
CA ASN A 61 38.47 -0.34 2.93
C ASN A 61 39.69 -0.54 2.02
N PHE A 62 40.78 0.19 2.28
CA PHE A 62 42.12 -0.15 1.80
C PHE A 62 42.92 -0.71 2.96
#